data_AF-A0A0A6S368-F1
#
_entry.id   AF-A0A0A6S368-F1
#
_cell.length_a   1.000
_cell.length_b   1.000
_cell.length_c   1.000
_cell.angle_alpha   90.00
_cell.angle_beta   90.00
_cell.angle_gamma   90.00
#
_symmetry.space_group_name_H-M   'P 1'
#
loop_
_entity.id
_entity.type
_entity.pdbx_description
1 polymer ?
#
loop_
_entity_poly.entity_id
_entity_poly.type
_entity_poly.pdbx_seq_one_letter_code
_entity_poly.pdbx_strand_id
1 'polypeptide(L)'
;MALTYNLKDIQATSQEVADLRMTRTARQTRVNLALSLEDVVFIIQSLTSRNFYKSMTTYADHRVWQDVYHFKFNQINLYIKFMMDEKGYLIISFKER
;
A
#
# COMPACT_ATOMS: atom_id res chain seq x y z
N MET A 1 5.63 3.58 -17.19
CA MET A 1 6.10 4.25 -15.95
C MET A 1 6.81 3.22 -15.11
N ALA A 2 7.94 3.60 -14.52
CA ALA A 2 8.64 2.77 -13.55
C ALA A 2 8.06 3.00 -12.14
N LEU A 3 8.29 2.03 -11.26
CA LEU A 3 8.08 2.15 -9.81
C LEU A 3 8.91 3.33 -9.28
N THR A 4 8.31 4.19 -8.44
CA THR A 4 9.09 5.26 -7.78
C THR A 4 9.77 4.71 -6.53
N TYR A 5 9.09 3.83 -5.80
CA TYR A 5 9.63 3.15 -4.65
C TYR A 5 10.00 1.71 -5.01
N ASN A 6 11.10 1.22 -4.44
CA ASN A 6 11.46 -0.18 -4.59
C ASN A 6 10.50 -1.05 -3.78
N LEU A 7 9.79 -1.96 -4.47
CA LEU A 7 8.84 -2.86 -3.82
C LEU A 7 9.49 -3.72 -2.73
N LYS A 8 10.76 -4.12 -2.91
CA LYS A 8 11.47 -4.90 -1.88
C LYS A 8 11.66 -4.12 -0.60
N ASP A 9 11.86 -2.80 -0.69
CA ASP A 9 12.05 -1.95 0.49
C ASP A 9 10.71 -1.75 1.21
N ILE A 10 9.60 -1.60 0.47
CA ILE A 10 8.24 -1.62 1.05
C ILE A 10 8.02 -2.93 1.82
N GLN A 11 8.30 -4.07 1.19
CA GLN A 11 8.14 -5.39 1.80
C GLN A 11 9.03 -5.58 3.03
N ALA A 12 10.28 -5.12 2.99
CA ALA A 12 11.20 -5.20 4.11
C ALA A 12 10.73 -4.40 5.33
N THR A 13 9.94 -3.34 5.13
CA THR A 13 9.39 -2.49 6.21
C THR A 13 7.96 -2.88 6.63
N SER A 14 7.46 -4.02 6.18
CA SER A 14 6.08 -4.47 6.44
C SER A 14 6.02 -5.99 6.62
N GLN A 15 7.00 -6.55 7.36
CA GLN A 15 7.13 -7.99 7.58
C GLN A 15 6.16 -8.52 8.63
N GLU A 16 5.92 -7.73 9.68
CA GLU A 16 5.03 -8.08 10.78
C GLU A 16 3.92 -7.05 10.96
N VAL A 17 2.86 -7.42 11.69
CA VAL A 17 1.75 -6.49 12.02
C VAL A 17 2.25 -5.25 12.77
N ALA A 18 3.28 -5.42 13.61
CA ALA A 18 3.90 -4.32 14.35
C ALA A 18 4.61 -3.29 13.46
N ASP A 19 5.03 -3.70 12.26
CA ASP A 19 5.73 -2.83 11.30
C ASP A 19 4.75 -2.00 10.45
N LEU A 20 3.47 -2.41 10.40
CA LEU A 20 2.49 -1.78 9.54
C LEU A 20 2.19 -0.34 9.95
N ARG A 21 2.63 0.58 9.08
CA ARG A 21 2.28 1.99 9.16
C ARG A 21 1.13 2.27 8.20
N MET A 22 0.01 2.72 8.77
CA MET A 22 -1.23 3.01 8.02
C MET A 22 -1.84 4.32 8.48
N THR A 23 -2.36 5.11 7.54
CA THR A 23 -3.23 6.25 7.88
C THR A 23 -4.53 5.77 8.52
N ARG A 24 -5.21 6.66 9.25
CA ARG A 24 -6.53 6.36 9.84
C ARG A 24 -7.54 5.88 8.77
N THR A 25 -7.54 6.53 7.61
CA THR A 25 -8.45 6.16 6.50
C THR A 25 -8.13 4.77 5.96
N ALA A 26 -6.85 4.43 5.75
CA ALA A 26 -6.48 3.08 5.30
C ALA A 26 -6.84 2.00 6.33
N ARG A 27 -6.68 2.29 7.63
CA ARG A 27 -7.12 1.39 8.71
C ARG A 27 -8.62 1.15 8.66
N GLN A 28 -9.41 2.21 8.47
CA GLN A 28 -10.88 2.09 8.40
C GLN A 28 -11.33 1.31 7.15
N THR A 29 -10.76 1.59 5.98
CA THR A 29 -11.17 0.91 4.74
C THR A 29 -10.84 -0.57 4.78
N ARG A 30 -9.69 -0.95 5.35
CA ARG A 30 -9.35 -2.37 5.60
C ARG A 30 -10.42 -3.06 6.47
N VAL A 31 -10.85 -2.42 7.56
CA VAL A 31 -11.91 -2.96 8.45
C VAL A 31 -13.23 -3.12 7.69
N ASN A 32 -13.60 -2.15 6.86
CA ASN A 32 -14.82 -2.24 6.03
C ASN A 32 -14.77 -3.40 5.02
N LEU A 33 -13.57 -3.82 4.61
CA LEU A 33 -13.35 -4.98 3.75
C LEU A 33 -13.20 -6.30 4.53
N ALA A 34 -13.40 -6.27 5.85
CA ALA A 34 -13.23 -7.41 6.75
C ALA A 34 -11.84 -8.07 6.68
N LEU A 35 -10.80 -7.29 6.36
CA LEU A 35 -9.42 -7.78 6.29
C LEU A 35 -8.75 -7.60 7.64
N SER A 36 -8.03 -8.62 8.12
CA SER A 36 -7.17 -8.57 9.30
C SER A 36 -5.87 -7.79 9.04
N LEU A 37 -5.04 -7.55 10.07
CA LEU A 37 -3.75 -6.88 9.85
C LEU A 37 -2.77 -7.86 9.20
N GLU A 38 -2.89 -9.13 9.55
CA GLU A 38 -2.19 -10.27 9.00
C GLU A 38 -2.50 -10.42 7.50
N ASP A 39 -3.75 -10.23 7.09
CA ASP A 39 -4.12 -10.18 5.66
C ASP A 39 -3.37 -9.05 4.95
N VAL A 40 -3.24 -7.87 5.58
CA VAL A 40 -2.50 -6.75 4.98
C VAL A 40 -1.03 -7.06 4.84
N VAL A 41 -0.39 -7.63 5.85
CA VAL A 41 1.01 -8.11 5.75
C VAL A 41 1.12 -9.09 4.58
N PHE A 42 0.27 -10.12 4.56
CA PHE A 42 0.28 -11.14 3.50
C PHE A 42 0.12 -10.52 2.09
N ILE A 43 -0.81 -9.59 1.93
CA ILE A 43 -1.06 -8.91 0.65
C ILE A 43 0.17 -8.12 0.22
N ILE A 44 0.81 -7.37 1.12
CA ILE A 44 2.02 -6.58 0.80
C ILE A 44 3.17 -7.49 0.41
N GLN A 45 3.40 -8.57 1.16
CA GLN A 45 4.43 -9.56 0.85
C GLN A 45 4.15 -10.30 -0.47
N SER A 46 2.88 -10.40 -0.88
CA SER A 46 2.46 -11.03 -2.13
C SER A 46 2.51 -10.11 -3.37
N LEU A 47 2.74 -8.81 -3.18
CA LEU A 47 2.85 -7.88 -4.30
C LEU A 47 4.04 -8.23 -5.20
N THR A 48 3.84 -8.02 -6.50
CA THR A 48 4.90 -8.10 -7.51
C THR A 48 4.92 -6.82 -8.34
N SER A 49 5.96 -6.65 -9.17
CA SER A 49 6.01 -5.53 -10.13
C SER A 49 4.84 -5.53 -11.13
N ARG A 50 4.19 -6.68 -11.37
CA ARG A 50 3.00 -6.78 -12.24
C ARG A 50 1.75 -6.16 -11.61
N ASN A 51 1.73 -6.04 -10.29
CA ASN A 51 0.64 -5.40 -9.56
C ASN A 51 0.73 -3.87 -9.62
N PHE A 52 1.88 -3.31 -10.00
CA PHE A 52 2.04 -1.86 -10.11
C PHE A 52 1.12 -1.29 -11.18
N TYR A 53 0.36 -0.28 -10.80
CA TYR A 53 -0.54 0.43 -11.69
C TYR A 53 0.10 1.74 -12.19
N LYS A 54 0.48 2.62 -11.26
CA LYS A 54 1.12 3.90 -11.58
C LYS A 54 1.78 4.51 -10.35
N SER A 55 2.69 5.44 -10.60
CA SER A 55 3.12 6.40 -9.59
C SER A 55 2.42 7.74 -9.85
N MET A 56 2.08 8.47 -8.80
CA MET A 56 1.49 9.81 -8.93
C MET A 56 1.93 10.70 -7.79
N THR A 57 2.07 11.99 -8.04
CA THR A 57 2.33 12.95 -6.97
C THR A 57 1.02 13.36 -6.28
N THR A 58 1.11 14.01 -5.14
CA THR A 58 -0.06 14.66 -4.53
C THR A 58 -0.37 16.00 -5.20
N TYR A 59 -1.60 16.51 -5.03
CA TYR A 59 -1.95 17.86 -5.46
C TYR A 59 -1.31 18.93 -4.57
N ALA A 60 -1.12 18.63 -3.29
CA ALA A 60 -0.58 19.58 -2.32
C ALA A 60 0.94 19.75 -2.45
N ASP A 61 1.65 18.68 -2.83
CA ASP A 61 3.09 18.69 -3.06
C ASP A 61 3.46 17.68 -4.17
N HIS A 62 4.04 18.22 -5.25
CA HIS A 62 4.52 17.46 -6.41
C HIS A 62 5.84 16.70 -6.16
N ARG A 63 6.48 16.90 -5.00
CA ARG A 63 7.66 16.14 -4.58
C ARG A 63 7.31 14.86 -3.84
N VAL A 64 6.07 14.77 -3.35
CA VAL A 64 5.58 13.60 -2.61
C VAL A 64 4.93 12.64 -3.58
N TRP A 65 5.54 11.46 -3.72
CA TRP A 65 5.09 10.41 -4.62
C TRP A 65 4.21 9.37 -3.92
N GLN A 66 3.30 8.78 -4.69
CA GLN A 66 2.44 7.69 -4.29
C GLN A 66 2.53 6.57 -5.33
N ASP A 67 3.00 5.40 -4.91
CA ASP A 67 2.95 4.21 -5.74
C ASP A 67 1.63 3.48 -5.52
N VAL A 68 0.97 3.15 -6.62
CA VAL A 68 -0.35 2.54 -6.64
C VAL A 68 -0.25 1.13 -7.19
N TYR A 69 -0.86 0.19 -6.48
CA TYR A 69 -0.92 -1.22 -6.87
C TYR A 69 -2.36 -1.71 -6.94
N HIS A 70 -2.59 -2.68 -7.84
CA HIS A 70 -3.79 -3.49 -7.89
C HIS A 70 -3.49 -4.93 -7.50
N PHE A 71 -4.28 -5.48 -6.58
CA PHE A 71 -4.13 -6.86 -6.12
C PHE A 71 -5.49 -7.49 -5.91
N LYS A 72 -5.67 -8.75 -6.33
CA LYS A 72 -6.93 -9.47 -6.11
C LYS A 72 -6.78 -10.39 -4.90
N PHE A 73 -7.63 -10.20 -3.89
CA PHE A 73 -7.63 -11.00 -2.66
C PHE A 73 -9.07 -11.34 -2.29
N ASN A 74 -9.37 -12.62 -2.04
CA ASN A 74 -10.72 -13.09 -1.70
C ASN A 74 -11.83 -12.51 -2.59
N GLN A 75 -11.62 -12.54 -3.92
CA GLN A 75 -12.52 -11.99 -4.94
C GLN A 75 -12.64 -10.45 -4.99
N ILE A 76 -12.05 -9.73 -4.04
CA ILE A 76 -12.02 -8.27 -3.98
C ILE A 76 -10.82 -7.74 -4.79
N ASN A 77 -11.04 -6.74 -5.65
CA ASN A 77 -9.96 -6.02 -6.32
C ASN A 77 -9.51 -4.86 -5.44
N LEU A 78 -8.32 -4.96 -4.89
CA LEU A 78 -7.75 -3.96 -4.00
C LEU A 78 -7.00 -2.88 -4.78
N TYR A 79 -7.19 -1.65 -4.34
CA TYR A 79 -6.45 -0.48 -4.71
C TYR A 79 -5.59 -0.04 -3.51
N ILE A 80 -4.29 -0.25 -3.64
CA ILE A 80 -3.31 -0.06 -2.55
C ILE A 80 -2.41 1.11 -2.92
N LYS A 81 -2.23 2.04 -1.98
CA LYS A 81 -1.33 3.19 -2.18
C LYS A 81 -0.28 3.26 -1.09
N PHE A 82 0.97 3.38 -1.51
CA PHE A 82 2.12 3.63 -0.64
C PHE A 82 2.68 5.03 -0.84
N MET A 83 3.11 5.65 0.24
CA MET A 83 3.90 6.88 0.28
C MET A 83 5.09 6.65 1.19
N MET A 84 6.20 7.36 0.96
CA MET A 84 7.31 7.40 1.91
C MET A 84 7.29 8.74 2.64
N ASP A 85 7.37 8.69 3.98
CA ASP A 85 7.57 9.86 4.83
C ASP A 85 8.89 9.73 5.61
N GLU A 86 9.15 10.69 6.51
CA GLU A 86 10.37 10.77 7.34
C GLU A 86 10.64 9.50 8.17
N LYS A 87 9.61 8.70 8.44
CA LYS A 87 9.68 7.48 9.25
C LYS A 87 9.66 6.21 8.39
N GLY A 88 9.65 6.32 7.06
CA GLY A 88 9.58 5.20 6.11
C GLY A 88 8.25 5.08 5.37
N TYR A 89 7.92 3.87 4.90
CA TYR A 89 6.72 3.63 4.08
C TYR A 89 5.43 3.69 4.89
N LEU A 90 4.39 4.24 4.28
CA LEU A 90 3.08 4.46 4.84
C LEU A 90 2.01 4.01 3.84
N ILE A 91 1.11 3.13 4.30
CA ILE A 91 -0.08 2.74 3.55
C ILE A 91 -1.11 3.85 3.72
N ILE A 92 -1.36 4.59 2.63
CA ILE A 92 -2.26 5.74 2.65
C ILE A 92 -3.67 5.40 2.13
N SER A 93 -3.82 4.29 1.40
CA SER A 93 -5.10 3.80 0.90
C SER A 93 -5.09 2.29 0.76
N PHE A 94 -6.20 1.66 1.17
CA PHE A 94 -6.40 0.22 1.11
C PHE A 94 -7.89 -0.05 0.90
N LYS A 95 -8.39 0.15 -0.32
CA LYS A 95 -9.84 0.13 -0.62
C LYS A 95 -10.16 -0.75 -1.81
N GLU A 96 -11.42 -1.15 -1.93
CA GLU A 96 -11.92 -1.81 -3.13
C GLU A 96 -11.91 -0.85 -4.33
N ARG A 97 -11.59 -1.40 -5.49
CA ARG A 97 -11.60 -0.72 -6.79
C ARG A 97 -12.91 -0.93 -7.53
#